data_AF-A0A8S1EDF2-F1
#
_entry.id   AF-A0A8S1EDF2-F1
#
_cell.length_a   1.000
_cell.length_b   1.000
_cell.length_c   1.000
_cell.angle_alpha   90.00
_cell.angle_beta   90.00
_cell.angle_gamma   90.00
#
_symmetry.space_group_name_H-M   'P 1'
#
loop_
_entity.id
_entity.type
_entity.pdbx_description
1 polymer ?
#
loop_
_entity_poly.entity_id
_entity_poly.type
_entity_poly.pdbx_seq_one_letter_code
_entity_poly.pdbx_strand_id
1 'polypeptide(L)'
;MASSHTEDVVATVLETIEERGYDDAVHKANLIKNEANQFFKDQAYDVAIELYTMAIEYNPTAMLYGNRSMAYLKKELYGIALEDADQAIALDPSYVKGFYRRATANMALARFKKALADYQAVVKARPNDPDAKRKFEECQKIVRRMAFEKAISTDHDKKSISETIDINAMAIEDNYDGPHLEGCVTEEFMSSLIAHFKSQKKLHRKYAFKMLLDFFNYMKEQPTMVEITVPDNQKFTICGDVHGQFYDLCNIFDINGMPSEKNPYLFNGDFVDRGSFSVETIFTMIGFKLLYPQHFYMSRGNHESDVMNKMYGFEGEVRSKYSQQMSDFFTEIFCHLPLCHLINHKIFVCHGGLFKEDGVTLDDIRKTRRVRQPPDEGIMCDLLWSDPQPINGRCPSKRGVGCQFGPDVTARWCKENDIEYVVRSHEVKPEGYEEHHNGQCYTVFSAPNYCDQMGNKGAFITITGNNLKPRFTSFESVPHPELPPMVYANALFGFN
;
A
#
# COMPACT_ATOMS: atom_id res chain seq x y z
N MET A 1 21.11 7.90 2.82
CA MET A 1 21.96 7.33 3.90
C MET A 1 21.73 5.84 4.15
N ALA A 2 20.59 5.23 3.75
CA ALA A 2 20.42 3.78 3.88
C ALA A 2 21.25 2.96 2.87
N SER A 3 21.39 3.40 1.61
CA SER A 3 22.20 2.65 0.62
C SER A 3 23.68 2.61 1.02
N SER A 4 24.22 3.70 1.58
CA SER A 4 25.63 3.73 2.02
C SER A 4 25.89 2.72 3.14
N HIS A 5 24.96 2.53 4.09
CA HIS A 5 25.16 1.56 5.17
C HIS A 5 25.11 0.11 4.68
N THR A 6 24.17 -0.23 3.79
CA THR A 6 24.10 -1.57 3.19
C THR A 6 25.36 -1.85 2.38
N GLU A 7 25.79 -0.91 1.55
CA GLU A 7 27.02 -1.01 0.75
C GLU A 7 28.26 -1.22 1.65
N ASP A 8 28.39 -0.45 2.73
CA ASP A 8 29.51 -0.56 3.69
C ASP A 8 29.54 -1.95 4.37
N VAL A 9 28.38 -2.45 4.80
CA VAL A 9 28.27 -3.77 5.44
C VAL A 9 28.61 -4.88 4.44
N VAL A 10 28.07 -4.80 3.22
CA VAL A 10 28.37 -5.78 2.15
C VAL A 10 29.87 -5.76 1.82
N ALA A 11 30.48 -4.59 1.68
CA ALA A 11 31.91 -4.46 1.41
C ALA A 11 32.75 -5.09 2.52
N THR A 12 32.44 -4.81 3.79
CA THR A 12 33.13 -5.40 4.95
C THR A 12 33.05 -6.92 4.97
N VAL A 13 31.88 -7.48 4.65
CA VAL A 13 31.66 -8.92 4.56
C VAL A 13 32.52 -9.54 3.45
N LEU A 14 32.54 -8.89 2.28
CA LEU A 14 33.34 -9.36 1.13
C LEU A 14 34.85 -9.31 1.43
N GLU A 15 35.34 -8.23 2.04
CA GLU A 15 36.74 -8.10 2.48
C GLU A 15 37.12 -9.23 3.45
N THR A 16 36.25 -9.52 4.42
CA THR A 16 36.47 -10.62 5.38
C THR A 16 36.58 -11.98 4.67
N ILE A 17 35.79 -12.20 3.61
CA ILE A 17 35.85 -13.44 2.81
C ILE A 17 37.15 -13.50 2.00
N GLU A 18 37.61 -12.37 1.44
CA GLU A 18 38.90 -12.29 0.76
C GLU A 18 40.06 -12.63 1.70
N GLU A 19 40.06 -12.05 2.91
CA GLU A 19 41.10 -12.30 3.92
C GLU A 19 41.16 -13.75 4.38
N ARG A 20 40.00 -14.41 4.50
CA ARG A 20 39.91 -15.84 4.84
C ARG A 20 40.46 -16.75 3.74
N GLY A 21 40.46 -16.28 2.50
CA GLY A 21 40.83 -17.04 1.31
C GLY A 21 39.78 -18.06 0.88
N TYR A 22 39.81 -18.44 -0.39
CA TYR A 22 38.93 -19.43 -1.00
C TYR A 22 39.65 -20.15 -2.14
N ASP A 23 39.23 -21.38 -2.42
CA ASP A 23 39.93 -22.25 -3.38
C ASP A 23 39.51 -21.97 -4.84
N ASP A 24 38.23 -21.63 -5.05
CA ASP A 24 37.66 -21.34 -6.36
C ASP A 24 36.41 -20.45 -6.26
N ALA A 25 35.82 -20.07 -7.40
CA ALA A 25 34.63 -19.23 -7.47
C ALA A 25 33.39 -19.90 -6.80
N VAL A 26 33.30 -21.22 -6.81
CA VAL A 26 32.19 -21.97 -6.20
C VAL A 26 32.31 -21.96 -4.68
N HIS A 27 33.52 -22.12 -4.15
CA HIS A 27 33.81 -21.97 -2.72
C HIS A 27 33.47 -20.54 -2.29
N LYS A 28 33.94 -19.52 -3.01
CA LYS A 28 33.63 -18.11 -2.72
C LYS A 28 32.12 -17.84 -2.69
N ALA A 29 31.38 -18.25 -3.72
CA ALA A 29 29.93 -18.08 -3.77
C ALA A 29 29.21 -18.74 -2.58
N ASN A 30 29.70 -19.91 -2.13
CA ASN A 30 29.14 -20.58 -0.96
C ASN A 30 29.41 -19.84 0.35
N LEU A 31 30.58 -19.21 0.52
CA LEU A 31 30.88 -18.37 1.67
C LEU A 31 29.96 -17.15 1.71
N ILE A 32 29.84 -16.42 0.59
CA ILE A 32 28.95 -15.25 0.47
C ILE A 32 27.50 -15.64 0.76
N LYS A 33 27.02 -16.76 0.21
CA LYS A 33 25.69 -17.32 0.49
C LYS A 33 25.46 -17.59 1.97
N ASN A 34 26.46 -18.08 2.70
CA ASN A 34 26.31 -18.38 4.12
C ASN A 34 26.13 -17.10 4.94
N GLU A 35 26.87 -16.05 4.63
CA GLU A 35 26.68 -14.72 5.22
C GLU A 35 25.29 -14.16 4.84
N ALA A 36 24.89 -14.25 3.56
CA ALA A 36 23.56 -13.84 3.11
C ALA A 36 22.42 -14.57 3.86
N ASN A 37 22.56 -15.87 4.10
CA ASN A 37 21.61 -16.65 4.90
C ASN A 37 21.56 -16.16 6.36
N GLN A 38 22.68 -15.70 6.91
CA GLN A 38 22.73 -15.19 8.28
C GLN A 38 22.03 -13.83 8.36
N PHE A 39 22.37 -12.88 7.50
CA PHE A 39 21.66 -11.59 7.41
C PHE A 39 20.16 -11.77 7.14
N PHE A 40 19.76 -12.76 6.34
CA PHE A 40 18.35 -13.08 6.14
C PHE A 40 17.66 -13.54 7.44
N LYS A 41 18.32 -14.36 8.28
CA LYS A 41 17.78 -14.78 9.59
C LYS A 41 17.68 -13.61 10.55
N ASP A 42 18.65 -12.70 10.49
CA ASP A 42 18.70 -11.47 11.27
C ASP A 42 17.76 -10.39 10.71
N GLN A 43 16.97 -10.72 9.68
CA GLN A 43 15.98 -9.87 9.01
C GLN A 43 16.57 -8.64 8.30
N ALA A 44 17.89 -8.60 8.12
CA ALA A 44 18.61 -7.63 7.31
C ALA A 44 18.50 -8.01 5.81
N TYR A 45 17.28 -7.94 5.28
CA TYR A 45 16.97 -8.45 3.94
C TYR A 45 17.69 -7.71 2.83
N ASP A 46 17.94 -6.39 2.96
CA ASP A 46 18.63 -5.61 1.92
C ASP A 46 20.10 -6.07 1.76
N VAL A 47 20.81 -6.25 2.88
CA VAL A 47 22.17 -6.84 2.89
C VAL A 47 22.15 -8.27 2.34
N ALA A 48 21.17 -9.08 2.76
CA ALA A 48 21.03 -10.45 2.26
C ALA A 48 20.82 -10.50 0.74
N ILE A 49 19.99 -9.62 0.19
CA ILE A 49 19.72 -9.50 -1.25
C ILE A 49 21.01 -9.19 -2.00
N GLU A 50 21.76 -8.18 -1.57
CA GLU A 50 23.02 -7.79 -2.22
C GLU A 50 24.05 -8.92 -2.16
N LEU A 51 24.22 -9.57 -1.01
CA LEU A 51 25.12 -10.72 -0.89
C LEU A 51 24.66 -11.90 -1.78
N TYR A 52 23.36 -12.19 -1.87
CA TYR A 52 22.90 -13.21 -2.83
C TYR A 52 23.18 -12.81 -4.28
N THR A 53 23.01 -11.52 -4.63
CA THR A 53 23.36 -11.00 -5.96
C THR A 53 24.83 -11.24 -6.28
N MET A 54 25.73 -10.87 -5.36
CA MET A 54 27.17 -11.13 -5.51
C MET A 54 27.47 -12.62 -5.62
N ALA A 55 26.86 -13.48 -4.79
CA ALA A 55 27.04 -14.93 -4.88
C ALA A 55 26.58 -15.51 -6.23
N ILE A 56 25.51 -14.96 -6.82
CA ILE A 56 24.98 -15.36 -8.13
C ILE A 56 25.96 -15.00 -9.25
N GLU A 57 26.65 -13.86 -9.16
CA GLU A 57 27.66 -13.46 -10.14
C GLU A 57 28.83 -14.45 -10.21
N TYR A 58 29.22 -15.04 -9.06
CA TYR A 58 30.29 -16.04 -9.02
C TYR A 58 29.83 -17.46 -9.41
N ASN A 59 28.64 -17.88 -8.97
CA ASN A 59 28.12 -19.21 -9.28
C ASN A 59 26.58 -19.24 -9.26
N PRO A 60 25.91 -19.02 -10.41
CA PRO A 60 24.45 -18.98 -10.47
C PRO A 60 23.86 -20.38 -10.22
N THR A 61 23.05 -20.52 -9.16
CA THR A 61 22.38 -21.79 -8.82
C THR A 61 20.92 -21.57 -8.48
N ALA A 62 20.07 -22.59 -8.70
CA ALA A 62 18.66 -22.54 -8.34
C ALA A 62 18.42 -22.19 -6.87
N MET A 63 19.31 -22.62 -5.97
CA MET A 63 19.25 -22.30 -4.55
C MET A 63 19.42 -20.81 -4.27
N LEU A 64 20.38 -20.16 -4.93
CA LEU A 64 20.65 -18.73 -4.71
C LEU A 64 19.48 -17.87 -5.18
N TYR A 65 19.00 -18.11 -6.40
CA TYR A 65 17.80 -17.46 -6.91
C TYR A 65 16.58 -17.73 -6.02
N GLY A 66 16.37 -18.97 -5.55
CA GLY A 66 15.28 -19.31 -4.64
C GLY A 66 15.38 -18.65 -3.25
N ASN A 67 16.59 -18.38 -2.76
CA ASN A 67 16.82 -17.68 -1.51
C ASN A 67 16.64 -16.16 -1.66
N ARG A 68 17.17 -15.57 -2.74
CA ARG A 68 16.98 -14.14 -3.05
C ARG A 68 15.53 -13.81 -3.36
N SER A 69 14.82 -14.69 -4.09
CA SER A 69 13.37 -14.64 -4.25
C SER A 69 12.63 -14.58 -2.91
N MET A 70 13.05 -15.36 -1.91
CA MET A 70 12.45 -15.30 -0.57
C MET A 70 12.76 -13.98 0.15
N ALA A 71 13.96 -13.43 -0.01
CA ALA A 71 14.27 -12.09 0.51
C ALA A 71 13.41 -11.01 -0.15
N TYR A 72 13.21 -11.09 -1.47
CA TYR A 72 12.27 -10.23 -2.18
C TYR A 72 10.82 -10.40 -1.72
N LEU A 73 10.35 -11.64 -1.43
CA LEU A 73 9.03 -11.85 -0.84
C LEU A 73 8.88 -11.17 0.52
N LYS A 74 9.92 -11.21 1.36
CA LYS A 74 9.94 -10.53 2.67
C LYS A 74 9.99 -9.01 2.56
N LYS A 75 10.51 -8.49 1.46
CA LYS A 75 10.48 -7.07 1.09
C LYS A 75 9.30 -6.70 0.19
N GLU A 76 8.43 -7.67 -0.12
CA GLU A 76 7.22 -7.50 -0.93
C GLU A 76 7.46 -7.03 -2.37
N LEU A 77 8.67 -7.30 -2.85
CA LEU A 77 9.07 -7.08 -4.23
C LEU A 77 8.65 -8.29 -5.07
N TYR A 78 7.33 -8.52 -5.16
CA TYR A 78 6.75 -9.75 -5.69
C TYR A 78 7.06 -10.00 -7.17
N GLY A 79 7.29 -8.94 -7.95
CA GLY A 79 7.66 -9.04 -9.37
C GLY A 79 9.03 -9.68 -9.52
N ILE A 80 10.06 -9.11 -8.90
CA ILE A 80 11.42 -9.66 -8.94
C ILE A 80 11.54 -10.97 -8.16
N ALA A 81 10.71 -11.18 -7.12
CA ALA A 81 10.60 -12.48 -6.48
C ALA A 81 10.10 -13.57 -7.45
N LEU A 82 9.14 -13.22 -8.32
CA LEU A 82 8.63 -14.10 -9.36
C LEU A 82 9.73 -14.42 -10.39
N GLU A 83 10.46 -13.40 -10.86
CA GLU A 83 11.56 -13.56 -11.82
C GLU A 83 12.66 -14.48 -11.28
N ASP A 84 13.10 -14.27 -10.04
CA ASP A 84 14.09 -15.15 -9.41
C ASP A 84 13.53 -16.57 -9.20
N ALA A 85 12.25 -16.72 -8.86
CA ALA A 85 11.65 -18.03 -8.71
C ALA A 85 11.54 -18.78 -10.06
N ASP A 86 11.22 -18.07 -11.14
CA ASP A 86 11.23 -18.60 -12.50
C ASP A 86 12.64 -19.03 -12.91
N GLN A 87 13.65 -18.21 -12.63
CA GLN A 87 15.05 -18.54 -12.92
C GLN A 87 15.54 -19.74 -12.09
N ALA A 88 15.12 -19.85 -10.83
CA ALA A 88 15.43 -21.02 -10.01
C ALA A 88 14.86 -22.32 -10.60
N ILE A 89 13.61 -22.29 -11.07
CA ILE A 89 12.95 -23.44 -11.70
C ILE A 89 13.58 -23.76 -13.06
N ALA A 90 14.00 -22.74 -13.82
CA ALA A 90 14.66 -22.93 -15.11
C ALA A 90 16.03 -23.60 -14.95
N LEU A 91 16.80 -23.23 -13.92
CA LEU A 91 18.10 -23.84 -13.61
C LEU A 91 17.97 -25.26 -13.06
N ASP A 92 16.99 -25.52 -12.21
CA ASP A 92 16.71 -26.84 -11.65
C ASP A 92 15.19 -27.08 -11.53
N PRO A 93 14.58 -27.76 -12.51
CA PRO A 93 13.16 -28.11 -12.47
C PRO A 93 12.76 -29.03 -11.31
N SER A 94 13.72 -29.67 -10.63
CA SER A 94 13.48 -30.48 -9.44
C SER A 94 13.51 -29.68 -8.14
N TYR A 95 13.91 -28.41 -8.18
CA TYR A 95 14.02 -27.52 -7.02
C TYR A 95 12.62 -27.08 -6.53
N VAL A 96 11.99 -27.92 -5.70
CA VAL A 96 10.63 -27.71 -5.17
C VAL A 96 10.43 -26.34 -4.49
N LYS A 97 11.47 -25.81 -3.84
CA LYS A 97 11.40 -24.48 -3.20
C LYS A 97 11.13 -23.37 -4.21
N GLY A 98 11.62 -23.48 -5.45
CA GLY A 98 11.37 -22.51 -6.53
C GLY A 98 9.87 -22.38 -6.82
N PHE A 99 9.18 -23.50 -7.04
CA PHE A 99 7.72 -23.53 -7.22
C PHE A 99 7.00 -22.91 -6.02
N TYR A 100 7.45 -23.22 -4.81
CA TYR A 100 6.85 -22.67 -3.60
C TYR A 100 7.04 -21.14 -3.50
N ARG A 101 8.21 -20.61 -3.88
CA ARG A 101 8.46 -19.15 -3.94
C ARG A 101 7.55 -18.50 -4.98
N ARG A 102 7.48 -19.07 -6.18
CA ARG A 102 6.63 -18.57 -7.27
C ARG A 102 5.15 -18.61 -6.91
N ALA A 103 4.69 -19.66 -6.24
CA ALA A 103 3.34 -19.77 -5.72
C ALA A 103 3.03 -18.65 -4.71
N THR A 104 3.97 -18.38 -3.80
CA THR A 104 3.82 -17.33 -2.78
C THR A 104 3.76 -15.94 -3.43
N ALA A 105 4.63 -15.65 -4.40
CA ALA A 105 4.59 -14.40 -5.17
C ALA A 105 3.26 -14.23 -5.92
N ASN A 106 2.82 -15.29 -6.61
CA ASN A 106 1.53 -15.28 -7.31
C ASN A 106 0.34 -15.12 -6.37
N MET A 107 0.40 -15.65 -5.13
CA MET A 107 -0.65 -15.42 -4.12
C MET A 107 -0.73 -13.95 -3.74
N ALA A 108 0.40 -13.32 -3.45
CA ALA A 108 0.46 -11.90 -3.08
C ALA A 108 0.00 -10.98 -4.23
N LEU A 109 0.23 -11.40 -5.48
CA LEU A 109 -0.24 -10.71 -6.68
C LEU A 109 -1.68 -11.07 -7.09
N ALA A 110 -2.43 -11.78 -6.25
CA ALA A 110 -3.77 -12.31 -6.57
C ALA A 110 -3.88 -13.15 -7.86
N ARG A 111 -2.76 -13.68 -8.34
CA ARG A 111 -2.69 -14.62 -9.47
C ARG A 111 -2.99 -16.03 -9.00
N PHE A 112 -4.13 -16.20 -8.32
CA PHE A 112 -4.47 -17.42 -7.57
C PHE A 112 -4.48 -18.69 -8.42
N LYS A 113 -4.87 -18.62 -9.69
CA LYS A 113 -4.82 -19.78 -10.60
C LYS A 113 -3.38 -20.24 -10.87
N LYS A 114 -2.45 -19.30 -11.07
CA LYS A 114 -1.02 -19.60 -11.26
C LYS A 114 -0.43 -20.16 -9.96
N ALA A 115 -0.74 -19.53 -8.83
CA ALA A 115 -0.33 -20.02 -7.52
C ALA A 115 -0.82 -21.44 -7.23
N LEU A 116 -2.07 -21.75 -7.55
CA LEU A 116 -2.66 -23.07 -7.32
C LEU A 116 -1.92 -24.16 -8.10
N ALA A 117 -1.55 -23.90 -9.35
CA ALA A 117 -0.77 -24.83 -10.17
C ALA A 117 0.60 -25.12 -9.55
N ASP A 118 1.30 -24.10 -9.06
CA ASP A 118 2.59 -24.26 -8.38
C ASP A 118 2.46 -24.99 -7.03
N TYR A 119 1.45 -24.66 -6.21
CA TYR A 119 1.20 -25.39 -4.97
C TYR A 119 0.84 -26.86 -5.21
N GLN A 120 0.12 -27.17 -6.29
CA GLN A 120 -0.16 -28.54 -6.69
C GLN A 120 1.13 -29.30 -7.00
N ALA A 121 2.08 -28.66 -7.69
CA ALA A 121 3.39 -29.24 -7.96
C ALA A 121 4.18 -29.50 -6.66
N VAL A 122 4.14 -28.55 -5.70
CA VAL A 122 4.79 -28.72 -4.39
C VAL A 122 4.18 -29.88 -3.62
N VAL A 123 2.85 -29.95 -3.48
CA VAL A 123 2.18 -31.02 -2.73
C VAL A 123 2.43 -32.39 -3.36
N LYS A 124 2.50 -32.46 -4.69
CA LYS A 124 2.86 -33.69 -5.41
C LYS A 124 4.29 -34.14 -5.07
N ALA A 125 5.24 -33.21 -4.98
CA ALA A 125 6.63 -33.51 -4.65
C ALA A 125 6.87 -33.76 -3.15
N ARG A 126 6.05 -33.15 -2.27
CA ARG A 126 6.15 -33.23 -0.81
C ARG A 126 4.79 -33.52 -0.18
N PRO A 127 4.26 -34.75 -0.33
CA PRO A 127 2.92 -35.08 0.14
C PRO A 127 2.76 -35.07 1.66
N ASN A 128 3.86 -35.12 2.41
CA ASN A 128 3.83 -35.10 3.88
C ASN A 128 4.13 -33.73 4.49
N ASP A 129 4.33 -32.69 3.67
CA ASP A 129 4.54 -31.33 4.15
C ASP A 129 3.19 -30.70 4.55
N PRO A 130 2.92 -30.50 5.85
CA PRO A 130 1.63 -30.00 6.32
C PRO A 130 1.38 -28.55 5.88
N ASP A 131 2.43 -27.75 5.74
CA ASP A 131 2.30 -26.36 5.32
C ASP A 131 1.97 -26.26 3.83
N ALA A 132 2.63 -27.07 3.00
CA ALA A 132 2.31 -27.14 1.57
C ALA A 132 0.85 -27.56 1.32
N LYS A 133 0.34 -28.55 2.06
CA LYS A 133 -1.06 -28.98 1.99
C LYS A 133 -2.02 -27.87 2.38
N ARG A 134 -1.79 -27.23 3.53
CA ARG A 134 -2.59 -26.09 4.01
C ARG A 134 -2.67 -24.98 2.96
N LYS A 135 -1.53 -24.56 2.41
CA LYS A 135 -1.49 -23.50 1.39
C LYS A 135 -2.19 -23.88 0.08
N PHE A 136 -2.06 -25.13 -0.36
CA PHE A 136 -2.77 -25.65 -1.52
C PHE A 136 -4.29 -25.62 -1.32
N GLU A 137 -4.78 -26.16 -0.19
CA GLU A 137 -6.21 -26.23 0.12
C GLU A 137 -6.83 -24.83 0.20
N GLU A 138 -6.12 -23.88 0.80
CA GLU A 138 -6.57 -22.50 0.93
C GLU A 138 -6.57 -21.75 -0.41
N CYS A 139 -5.51 -21.88 -1.20
CA CYS A 139 -5.49 -21.36 -2.56
C CYS A 139 -6.62 -21.95 -3.40
N GLN A 140 -6.91 -23.24 -3.24
CA GLN A 140 -8.01 -23.92 -3.92
C GLN A 140 -9.37 -23.36 -3.48
N LYS A 141 -9.59 -23.11 -2.18
CA LYS A 141 -10.81 -22.46 -1.67
C LYS A 141 -11.02 -21.08 -2.30
N ILE A 142 -9.96 -20.26 -2.37
CA ILE A 142 -10.02 -18.93 -2.99
C ILE A 142 -10.40 -19.03 -4.47
N VAL A 143 -9.71 -19.88 -5.24
CA VAL A 143 -10.01 -20.06 -6.68
C VAL A 143 -11.45 -20.54 -6.90
N ARG A 144 -11.94 -21.47 -6.07
CA ARG A 144 -13.33 -21.95 -6.13
C ARG A 144 -14.33 -20.85 -5.78
N ARG A 145 -14.07 -20.06 -4.74
CA ARG A 145 -14.91 -18.94 -4.35
C ARG A 145 -15.00 -17.89 -5.46
N MET A 146 -13.87 -17.50 -6.06
CA MET A 146 -13.84 -16.57 -7.18
C MET A 146 -14.57 -17.10 -8.42
N ALA A 147 -14.42 -18.40 -8.71
CA ALA A 147 -15.15 -19.02 -9.81
C ALA A 147 -16.66 -19.03 -9.55
N PHE A 148 -17.08 -19.28 -8.31
CA PHE A 148 -18.47 -19.21 -7.88
C PHE A 148 -19.01 -17.78 -7.96
N GLU A 149 -18.32 -16.80 -7.38
CA GLU A 149 -18.65 -15.37 -7.44
C GLU A 149 -18.79 -14.86 -8.87
N LYS A 150 -17.87 -15.27 -9.76
CA LYS A 150 -17.93 -14.94 -11.18
C LYS A 150 -19.13 -15.60 -11.88
N ALA A 151 -19.49 -16.82 -11.49
CA ALA A 151 -20.64 -17.53 -12.07
C ALA A 151 -21.99 -16.95 -11.62
N ILE A 152 -22.06 -16.37 -10.41
CA ILE A 152 -23.26 -15.69 -9.88
C ILE A 152 -23.29 -14.19 -10.23
N SER A 153 -22.21 -13.60 -10.75
CA SER A 153 -22.16 -12.20 -11.17
C SER A 153 -22.94 -12.02 -12.46
N THR A 154 -24.25 -11.83 -12.35
CA THR A 154 -25.03 -11.21 -13.42
C THR A 154 -24.81 -9.69 -13.32
N ASP A 155 -23.96 -9.14 -14.19
CA ASP A 155 -23.41 -7.76 -14.15
C ASP A 155 -24.45 -6.61 -14.21
N HIS A 156 -25.74 -6.89 -14.10
CA HIS A 156 -26.81 -5.89 -14.23
C HIS A 156 -27.71 -5.71 -12.99
N ASP A 157 -27.64 -6.55 -11.96
CA ASP A 157 -28.62 -6.53 -10.84
C ASP A 157 -28.04 -6.68 -9.42
N LYS A 158 -26.73 -6.44 -9.20
CA LYS A 158 -26.22 -6.38 -7.81
C LYS A 158 -26.73 -5.09 -7.16
N LYS A 159 -27.75 -5.22 -6.31
CA LYS A 159 -28.16 -4.17 -5.38
C LYS A 159 -26.95 -3.72 -4.57
N SER A 160 -26.76 -2.41 -4.47
CA SER A 160 -25.73 -1.82 -3.61
C SER A 160 -25.90 -2.31 -2.17
N ILE A 161 -24.79 -2.50 -1.45
CA ILE A 161 -24.86 -2.88 -0.03
C ILE A 161 -25.60 -1.81 0.76
N SER A 162 -25.52 -0.55 0.33
CA SER A 162 -26.26 0.58 0.91
C SER A 162 -27.78 0.33 0.97
N GLU A 163 -28.36 -0.39 0.00
CA GLU A 163 -29.80 -0.69 -0.04
C GLU A 163 -30.22 -1.74 1.00
N THR A 164 -29.27 -2.49 1.55
CA THR A 164 -29.52 -3.55 2.55
C THR A 164 -29.34 -3.06 3.99
N ILE A 165 -28.87 -1.83 4.17
CA ILE A 165 -28.57 -1.26 5.49
C ILE A 165 -29.78 -0.46 5.99
N ASP A 166 -30.41 -0.95 7.06
CA ASP A 166 -31.44 -0.20 7.79
C ASP A 166 -30.88 0.31 9.13
N ILE A 167 -30.47 1.58 9.15
CA ILE A 167 -29.95 2.24 10.36
C ILE A 167 -31.03 2.50 11.42
N ASN A 168 -32.31 2.56 11.04
CA ASN A 168 -33.41 2.84 11.95
C ASN A 168 -33.75 1.62 12.80
N ALA A 169 -33.55 0.42 12.25
CA ALA A 169 -33.66 -0.84 12.98
C ALA A 169 -32.54 -1.08 14.01
N MET A 170 -31.46 -0.30 13.98
CA MET A 170 -30.34 -0.45 14.91
C MET A 170 -30.63 0.27 16.23
N ALA A 171 -30.95 -0.51 17.28
CA ALA A 171 -30.97 -0.03 18.65
C ALA A 171 -29.55 0.32 19.13
N ILE A 172 -29.45 1.34 19.96
CA ILE A 172 -28.22 1.71 20.69
C ILE A 172 -28.40 1.16 22.10
N GLU A 173 -27.38 0.48 22.62
CA GLU A 173 -27.43 -0.04 23.98
C GLU A 173 -27.36 1.09 25.02
N ASP A 174 -28.14 1.01 26.10
CA ASP A 174 -28.22 2.06 27.14
C ASP A 174 -26.87 2.37 27.81
N ASN A 175 -25.91 1.44 27.73
CA ASN A 175 -24.57 1.58 28.27
C ASN A 175 -23.55 2.15 27.27
N TYR A 176 -23.97 2.53 26.06
CA TYR A 176 -23.08 3.15 25.09
C TYR A 176 -22.72 4.58 25.53
N ASP A 177 -21.45 4.76 25.89
CA ASP A 177 -20.90 6.02 26.43
C ASP A 177 -20.10 6.84 25.40
N GLY A 178 -20.16 6.45 24.12
CA GLY A 178 -19.40 7.08 23.06
C GLY A 178 -20.13 8.22 22.34
N PRO A 179 -19.51 8.79 21.29
CA PRO A 179 -20.07 9.89 20.52
C PRO A 179 -21.37 9.49 19.81
N HIS A 180 -22.35 10.38 19.85
CA HIS A 180 -23.65 10.23 19.20
C HIS A 180 -23.70 11.12 17.94
N LEU A 181 -24.00 10.53 16.78
CA LEU A 181 -24.13 11.28 15.53
C LEU A 181 -25.61 11.55 15.24
N GLU A 182 -26.09 12.71 15.70
CA GLU A 182 -27.42 13.23 15.39
C GLU A 182 -27.33 14.18 14.20
N GLY A 183 -27.91 13.80 13.05
CA GLY A 183 -27.88 14.64 11.85
C GLY A 183 -26.55 14.55 11.06
N CYS A 184 -25.79 15.63 11.00
CA CYS A 184 -24.53 15.71 10.23
C CYS A 184 -23.31 15.69 11.15
N VAL A 185 -22.13 15.40 10.59
CA VAL A 185 -20.87 15.41 11.35
C VAL A 185 -20.56 16.85 11.78
N THR A 186 -20.21 17.05 13.06
CA THR A 186 -19.79 18.35 13.62
C THR A 186 -18.38 18.30 14.19
N GLU A 187 -17.80 19.46 14.49
CA GLU A 187 -16.51 19.57 15.17
C GLU A 187 -16.52 18.93 16.57
N GLU A 188 -17.62 19.06 17.32
CA GLU A 188 -17.74 18.40 18.64
C GLU A 188 -17.79 16.88 18.50
N PHE A 189 -18.54 16.37 17.51
CA PHE A 189 -18.58 14.94 17.22
C PHE A 189 -17.18 14.42 16.86
N MET A 190 -16.46 15.12 15.98
CA MET A 190 -15.10 14.72 15.58
C MET A 190 -14.13 14.70 16.77
N SER A 191 -14.19 15.71 17.62
CA SER A 191 -13.35 15.78 18.83
C SER A 191 -13.65 14.62 19.78
N SER A 192 -14.94 14.33 19.99
CA SER A 192 -15.38 13.19 20.82
C SER A 192 -15.00 11.84 20.21
N LEU A 193 -15.13 11.69 18.89
CA LEU A 193 -14.74 10.48 18.14
C LEU A 193 -13.24 10.18 18.29
N ILE A 194 -12.39 11.18 18.08
CA ILE A 194 -10.94 11.03 18.21
C ILE A 194 -10.57 10.67 19.66
N ALA A 195 -11.19 11.31 20.65
CA ALA A 195 -10.95 10.98 22.05
C ALA A 195 -11.39 9.55 22.41
N HIS A 196 -12.52 9.10 21.87
CA HIS A 196 -13.06 7.75 22.04
C HIS A 196 -12.12 6.69 21.43
N PHE A 197 -11.61 6.95 20.22
CA PHE A 197 -10.63 6.10 19.55
C PHE A 197 -9.26 6.10 20.25
N LYS A 198 -8.76 7.25 20.73
CA LYS A 198 -7.54 7.31 21.57
C LYS A 198 -7.69 6.51 22.87
N SER A 199 -8.91 6.29 23.34
CA SER A 199 -9.23 5.44 24.49
C SER A 199 -9.49 3.97 24.12
N GLN A 200 -9.14 3.55 22.89
CA GLN A 200 -9.34 2.21 22.34
C GLN A 200 -10.80 1.70 22.34
N LYS A 201 -11.77 2.63 22.34
CA LYS A 201 -13.19 2.29 22.26
C LYS A 201 -13.70 2.43 20.82
N LYS A 202 -14.73 1.66 20.46
CA LYS A 202 -15.32 1.68 19.12
C LYS A 202 -16.51 2.64 19.01
N LEU A 203 -16.67 3.28 17.85
CA LEU A 203 -17.90 3.99 17.48
C LEU A 203 -19.05 2.98 17.37
N HIS A 204 -20.24 3.31 17.86
CA HIS A 204 -21.39 2.40 17.75
C HIS A 204 -21.76 2.14 16.29
N ARG A 205 -22.15 0.90 15.96
CA ARG A 205 -22.39 0.44 14.58
C ARG A 205 -23.41 1.29 13.82
N LYS A 206 -24.43 1.82 14.50
CA LYS A 206 -25.44 2.69 13.89
C LYS A 206 -24.80 3.95 13.30
N TYR A 207 -23.93 4.60 14.06
CA TYR A 207 -23.25 5.83 13.64
C TYR A 207 -22.16 5.54 12.61
N ALA A 208 -21.45 4.41 12.75
CA ALA A 208 -20.52 3.94 11.74
C ALA A 208 -21.22 3.75 10.38
N PHE A 209 -22.32 2.99 10.31
CA PHE A 209 -23.07 2.82 9.06
C PHE A 209 -23.65 4.13 8.53
N LYS A 210 -24.15 5.01 9.42
CA LYS A 210 -24.60 6.33 9.00
C LYS A 210 -23.50 7.14 8.32
N MET A 211 -22.31 7.23 8.91
CA MET A 211 -21.15 7.90 8.30
C MET A 211 -20.79 7.27 6.95
N LEU A 212 -20.78 5.95 6.85
CA LEU A 212 -20.48 5.24 5.60
C LEU A 212 -21.52 5.50 4.52
N LEU A 213 -22.81 5.53 4.86
CA LEU A 213 -23.88 5.86 3.92
C LEU A 213 -23.78 7.30 3.41
N ASP A 214 -23.57 8.26 4.32
CA ASP A 214 -23.41 9.68 3.98
C ASP A 214 -22.17 9.87 3.08
N PHE A 215 -21.05 9.22 3.42
CA PHE A 215 -19.81 9.26 2.64
C PHE A 215 -19.94 8.59 1.27
N PHE A 216 -20.58 7.42 1.21
CA PHE A 216 -20.86 6.72 -0.05
C PHE A 216 -21.69 7.58 -1.00
N ASN A 217 -22.74 8.22 -0.49
CA ASN A 217 -23.56 9.12 -1.28
C ASN A 217 -22.77 10.32 -1.80
N TYR A 218 -21.88 10.89 -0.98
CA TYR A 218 -20.99 11.96 -1.42
C TYR A 218 -20.00 11.51 -2.50
N MET A 219 -19.35 10.36 -2.30
CA MET A 219 -18.27 9.87 -3.18
C MET A 219 -18.75 9.42 -4.57
N LYS A 220 -20.01 8.97 -4.69
CA LYS A 220 -20.63 8.65 -5.99
C LYS A 220 -20.61 9.83 -6.97
N GLU A 221 -20.79 11.05 -6.45
CA GLU A 221 -20.89 12.27 -7.24
C GLU A 221 -19.51 12.88 -7.58
N GLN A 222 -18.43 12.36 -7.00
CA GLN A 222 -17.09 12.92 -7.25
C GLN A 222 -16.57 12.53 -8.64
N PRO A 223 -15.73 13.36 -9.28
CA PRO A 223 -15.04 12.99 -10.51
C PRO A 223 -13.88 12.02 -10.23
N THR A 224 -13.35 11.38 -11.28
CA THR A 224 -12.17 10.50 -11.15
C THR A 224 -10.91 11.27 -10.81
N MET A 225 -10.76 12.47 -11.37
CA MET A 225 -9.74 13.43 -11.00
C MET A 225 -10.44 14.65 -10.39
N VAL A 226 -10.09 15.00 -9.15
CA VAL A 226 -10.64 16.17 -8.47
C VAL A 226 -9.70 17.35 -8.68
N GLU A 227 -10.26 18.47 -9.14
CA GLU A 227 -9.48 19.70 -9.36
C GLU A 227 -9.64 20.63 -8.15
N ILE A 228 -8.52 21.06 -7.59
CA ILE A 228 -8.46 21.87 -6.37
C ILE A 228 -7.87 23.23 -6.72
N THR A 229 -8.57 24.30 -6.35
CA THR A 229 -8.02 25.65 -6.37
C THR A 229 -7.63 26.05 -4.94
N VAL A 230 -6.35 26.33 -4.74
CA VAL A 230 -5.78 26.87 -3.50
C VAL A 230 -5.59 28.38 -3.69
N PRO A 231 -6.34 29.22 -2.96
CA PRO A 231 -6.18 30.67 -2.97
C PRO A 231 -4.78 31.12 -2.57
N ASP A 232 -4.33 32.26 -3.10
CA ASP A 232 -2.97 32.80 -2.98
C ASP A 232 -2.36 32.72 -1.57
N ASN A 233 -3.12 33.12 -0.56
CA ASN A 233 -2.64 33.20 0.84
C ASN A 233 -3.06 32.00 1.70
N GLN A 234 -3.59 30.93 1.10
CA GLN A 234 -4.04 29.75 1.81
C GLN A 234 -2.97 28.66 1.79
N LYS A 235 -2.67 28.11 2.97
CA LYS A 235 -1.84 26.90 3.12
C LYS A 235 -2.64 25.69 2.66
N PHE A 236 -2.01 24.76 1.95
CA PHE A 236 -2.57 23.45 1.64
C PHE A 236 -1.59 22.35 2.01
N THR A 237 -2.08 21.28 2.64
CA THR A 237 -1.23 20.17 3.10
C THR A 237 -1.50 18.91 2.28
N ILE A 238 -0.44 18.23 1.85
CA ILE A 238 -0.51 16.92 1.18
C ILE A 238 0.21 15.89 2.07
N CYS A 239 -0.52 14.87 2.48
CA CYS A 239 -0.02 13.72 3.23
C CYS A 239 0.02 12.49 2.32
N GLY A 240 0.98 11.61 2.57
CA GLY A 240 1.05 10.29 1.95
C GLY A 240 0.32 9.23 2.76
N ASP A 241 0.83 8.01 2.66
CA ASP A 241 0.29 6.80 3.29
C ASP A 241 0.27 6.95 4.82
N VAL A 242 -0.76 6.40 5.46
CA VAL A 242 -0.93 6.40 6.92
C VAL A 242 -1.06 4.98 7.46
N HIS A 243 -1.58 4.03 6.67
CA HIS A 243 -1.60 2.60 6.97
C HIS A 243 -2.08 2.24 8.38
N GLY A 244 -3.22 2.78 8.79
CA GLY A 244 -3.81 2.46 10.09
C GLY A 244 -2.99 2.89 11.31
N GLN A 245 -2.01 3.78 11.15
CA GLN A 245 -1.28 4.40 12.27
C GLN A 245 -2.07 5.59 12.83
N PHE A 246 -3.21 5.30 13.46
CA PHE A 246 -4.15 6.31 13.96
C PHE A 246 -3.54 7.36 14.90
N TYR A 247 -2.59 6.95 15.75
CA TYR A 247 -1.95 7.85 16.70
C TYR A 247 -1.00 8.83 15.99
N ASP A 248 -0.30 8.38 14.94
CA ASP A 248 0.50 9.25 14.09
C ASP A 248 -0.36 10.17 13.23
N LEU A 249 -1.53 9.71 12.75
CA LEU A 249 -2.52 10.59 12.11
C LEU A 249 -2.92 11.73 13.06
N CYS A 250 -3.18 11.42 14.32
CA CYS A 250 -3.47 12.46 15.33
C CYS A 250 -2.27 13.39 15.53
N ASN A 251 -1.05 12.87 15.56
CA ASN A 251 0.16 13.67 15.68
C ASN A 251 0.32 14.65 14.52
N ILE A 252 0.00 14.26 13.27
CA ILE A 252 -0.02 15.16 12.11
C ILE A 252 -0.94 16.36 12.40
N PHE A 253 -2.13 16.12 12.95
CA PHE A 253 -3.07 17.20 13.29
C PHE A 253 -2.58 18.05 14.47
N ASP A 254 -1.91 17.45 15.44
CA ASP A 254 -1.34 18.18 16.58
C ASP A 254 -0.21 19.12 16.13
N ILE A 255 0.65 18.71 15.20
CA ILE A 255 1.81 19.51 14.74
C ILE A 255 1.51 20.44 13.56
N ASN A 256 0.52 20.13 12.71
CA ASN A 256 0.18 20.93 11.52
C ASN A 256 -1.20 21.60 11.60
N GLY A 257 -1.90 21.41 12.72
CA GLY A 257 -3.23 21.94 13.00
C GLY A 257 -4.35 21.02 12.49
N MET A 258 -5.48 21.03 13.18
CA MET A 258 -6.67 20.26 12.79
C MET A 258 -7.17 20.64 11.39
N PRO A 259 -7.74 19.69 10.62
CA PRO A 259 -8.43 20.01 9.38
C PRO A 259 -9.53 21.05 9.60
N SER A 260 -9.63 22.01 8.70
CA SER A 260 -10.69 23.02 8.67
C SER A 260 -10.74 23.68 7.31
N GLU A 261 -11.72 24.56 7.07
CA GLU A 261 -11.76 25.38 5.86
C GLU A 261 -10.49 26.21 5.64
N LYS A 262 -9.83 26.63 6.74
CA LYS A 262 -8.59 27.42 6.69
C LYS A 262 -7.31 26.56 6.66
N ASN A 263 -7.44 25.26 6.93
CA ASN A 263 -6.32 24.32 6.99
C ASN A 263 -6.67 23.04 6.21
N PRO A 264 -6.74 23.11 4.86
CA PRO A 264 -7.11 21.99 4.03
C PRO A 264 -6.01 20.93 3.94
N TYR A 265 -6.45 19.68 3.76
CA TYR A 265 -5.60 18.49 3.65
C TYR A 265 -6.01 17.64 2.45
N LEU A 266 -5.02 17.04 1.79
CA LEU A 266 -5.16 15.90 0.89
C LEU A 266 -4.39 14.72 1.46
N PHE A 267 -5.07 13.60 1.70
CA PHE A 267 -4.42 12.32 2.01
C PHE A 267 -4.40 11.44 0.76
N ASN A 268 -3.19 11.08 0.32
CA ASN A 268 -2.96 10.50 -0.98
C ASN A 268 -2.93 8.96 -0.96
N GLY A 269 -4.04 8.35 -0.55
CA GLY A 269 -4.23 6.89 -0.53
C GLY A 269 -3.57 6.18 0.65
N ASP A 270 -3.83 4.87 0.75
CA ASP A 270 -3.24 3.96 1.71
C ASP A 270 -3.47 4.38 3.16
N PHE A 271 -4.75 4.52 3.48
CA PHE A 271 -5.23 4.90 4.81
C PHE A 271 -5.25 3.70 5.77
N VAL A 272 -5.45 2.52 5.21
CA VAL A 272 -5.73 1.26 5.93
C VAL A 272 -4.65 0.22 5.65
N ASP A 273 -4.86 -0.97 6.23
CA ASP A 273 -3.96 -2.11 6.21
C ASP A 273 -2.66 -1.87 6.97
N ARG A 274 -1.97 -2.96 7.32
CA ARG A 274 -0.71 -2.97 8.07
C ARG A 274 -0.88 -2.57 9.52
N GLY A 275 -1.11 -1.29 9.80
CA GLY A 275 -1.36 -0.82 11.14
C GLY A 275 -2.69 -1.35 11.67
N SER A 276 -2.71 -1.63 12.96
CA SER A 276 -3.83 -2.31 13.62
C SER A 276 -4.90 -1.36 14.15
N PHE A 277 -4.88 -0.10 13.69
CA PHE A 277 -5.87 0.94 13.97
C PHE A 277 -6.42 1.54 12.67
N SER A 278 -6.59 0.70 11.64
CA SER A 278 -7.11 1.12 10.32
C SER A 278 -8.55 1.61 10.40
N VAL A 279 -9.38 1.00 11.26
CA VAL A 279 -10.77 1.40 11.50
C VAL A 279 -10.84 2.80 12.09
N GLU A 280 -10.06 3.10 13.12
CA GLU A 280 -10.01 4.42 13.75
C GLU A 280 -9.52 5.48 12.77
N THR A 281 -8.49 5.14 11.98
CA THR A 281 -7.92 5.99 10.93
C THR A 281 -8.96 6.35 9.88
N ILE A 282 -9.61 5.35 9.27
CA ILE A 282 -10.55 5.60 8.17
C ILE A 282 -11.82 6.32 8.62
N PHE A 283 -12.36 6.00 9.81
CA PHE A 283 -13.53 6.71 10.33
C PHE A 283 -13.22 8.17 10.67
N THR A 284 -12.01 8.46 11.16
CA THR A 284 -11.56 9.84 11.40
C THR A 284 -11.46 10.62 10.10
N MET A 285 -10.86 10.04 9.06
CA MET A 285 -10.76 10.65 7.74
C MET A 285 -12.12 10.86 7.06
N ILE A 286 -13.00 9.87 7.11
CA ILE A 286 -14.39 9.99 6.61
C ILE A 286 -15.13 11.08 7.36
N GLY A 287 -14.96 11.17 8.68
CA GLY A 287 -15.55 12.22 9.49
C GLY A 287 -15.12 13.61 9.04
N PHE A 288 -13.82 13.86 8.86
CA PHE A 288 -13.34 15.13 8.33
C PHE A 288 -13.75 15.39 6.88
N LYS A 289 -13.87 14.35 6.05
CA LYS A 289 -14.41 14.51 4.69
C LYS A 289 -15.87 14.97 4.70
N LEU A 290 -16.68 14.42 5.59
CA LEU A 290 -18.08 14.81 5.73
C LEU A 290 -18.23 16.20 6.36
N LEU A 291 -17.34 16.57 7.29
CA LEU A 291 -17.34 17.86 7.95
C LEU A 291 -16.84 18.99 7.03
N TYR A 292 -15.77 18.74 6.26
CA TYR A 292 -15.15 19.72 5.36
C TYR A 292 -15.01 19.17 3.94
N PRO A 293 -16.11 18.93 3.21
CA PRO A 293 -16.10 18.24 1.92
C PRO A 293 -15.27 18.92 0.84
N GLN A 294 -15.07 20.24 0.93
CA GLN A 294 -14.27 21.04 -0.01
C GLN A 294 -12.89 21.42 0.54
N HIS A 295 -12.46 20.85 1.67
CA HIS A 295 -11.17 21.17 2.28
C HIS A 295 -10.45 19.95 2.86
N PHE A 296 -11.11 18.80 2.94
CA PHE A 296 -10.48 17.50 3.22
C PHE A 296 -10.65 16.60 2.00
N TYR A 297 -9.54 16.15 1.43
CA TYR A 297 -9.47 15.40 0.19
C TYR A 297 -8.80 14.05 0.42
N MET A 298 -9.23 13.05 -0.36
CA MET A 298 -8.80 11.66 -0.22
C MET A 298 -8.65 11.06 -1.61
N SER A 299 -7.43 10.64 -1.96
CA SER A 299 -7.17 9.81 -3.14
C SER A 299 -7.31 8.33 -2.79
N ARG A 300 -7.68 7.49 -3.75
CA ARG A 300 -7.54 6.04 -3.62
C ARG A 300 -6.07 5.65 -3.70
N GLY A 301 -5.60 4.79 -2.80
CA GLY A 301 -4.33 4.07 -2.91
C GLY A 301 -4.53 2.62 -3.34
N ASN A 302 -3.45 1.84 -3.46
CA ASN A 302 -3.59 0.43 -3.82
C ASN A 302 -4.19 -0.39 -2.67
N HIS A 303 -4.00 0.04 -1.42
CA HIS A 303 -4.58 -0.62 -0.25
C HIS A 303 -6.08 -0.36 -0.07
N GLU A 304 -6.68 0.61 -0.76
CA GLU A 304 -8.15 0.72 -0.86
C GLU A 304 -8.71 -0.24 -1.93
N SER A 305 -8.36 -1.53 -1.83
CA SER A 305 -8.77 -2.60 -2.74
C SER A 305 -9.04 -3.91 -2.01
N ASP A 306 -9.95 -4.72 -2.57
CA ASP A 306 -10.46 -5.95 -1.96
C ASP A 306 -9.33 -6.94 -1.63
N VAL A 307 -8.43 -7.14 -2.59
CA VAL A 307 -7.32 -8.09 -2.43
C VAL A 307 -6.37 -7.61 -1.33
N MET A 308 -6.00 -6.34 -1.31
CA MET A 308 -5.08 -5.83 -0.28
C MET A 308 -5.72 -5.95 1.11
N ASN A 309 -6.98 -5.55 1.27
CA ASN A 309 -7.65 -5.60 2.57
C ASN A 309 -7.82 -7.02 3.14
N LYS A 310 -8.04 -8.01 2.25
CA LYS A 310 -8.05 -9.44 2.59
C LYS A 310 -6.70 -9.96 3.09
N MET A 311 -5.61 -9.37 2.60
CA MET A 311 -4.25 -9.82 2.89
C MET A 311 -3.66 -9.11 4.11
N TYR A 312 -3.80 -7.78 4.16
CA TYR A 312 -3.02 -6.91 5.05
C TYR A 312 -3.79 -6.36 6.25
N GLY A 313 -5.00 -6.86 6.49
CA GLY A 313 -5.62 -6.82 7.81
C GLY A 313 -6.87 -5.96 7.92
N PHE A 314 -7.14 -5.03 6.99
CA PHE A 314 -8.32 -4.17 7.12
C PHE A 314 -9.64 -4.95 7.12
N GLU A 315 -9.82 -5.94 6.25
CA GLU A 315 -11.03 -6.80 6.27
C GLU A 315 -11.14 -7.50 7.63
N GLY A 316 -10.04 -8.08 8.12
CA GLY A 316 -9.99 -8.76 9.41
C GLY A 316 -10.34 -7.83 10.57
N GLU A 317 -9.83 -6.60 10.54
CA GLU A 317 -10.05 -5.59 11.57
C GLU A 317 -11.52 -5.14 11.58
N VAL A 318 -12.10 -4.82 10.42
CA VAL A 318 -13.51 -4.42 10.29
C VAL A 318 -14.42 -5.56 10.74
N ARG A 319 -14.14 -6.80 10.37
CA ARG A 319 -14.93 -7.97 10.80
C ARG A 319 -14.84 -8.20 12.31
N SER A 320 -13.66 -7.99 12.89
CA SER A 320 -13.45 -8.13 14.34
C SER A 320 -14.13 -7.02 15.13
N LYS A 321 -14.07 -5.77 14.67
CA LYS A 321 -14.63 -4.61 15.38
C LYS A 321 -16.12 -4.44 15.12
N TYR A 322 -16.60 -4.84 13.94
CA TYR A 322 -17.97 -4.68 13.44
C TYR A 322 -18.55 -5.97 12.82
N SER A 323 -18.57 -6.08 11.49
CA SER A 323 -19.28 -7.15 10.77
C SER A 323 -18.76 -7.34 9.34
N GLN A 324 -19.07 -8.49 8.73
CA GLN A 324 -18.78 -8.74 7.30
C GLN A 324 -19.48 -7.70 6.40
N GLN A 325 -20.75 -7.39 6.66
CA GLN A 325 -21.51 -6.43 5.87
C GLN A 325 -20.82 -5.05 5.81
N MET A 326 -20.21 -4.61 6.92
CA MET A 326 -19.46 -3.35 6.94
C MET A 326 -18.18 -3.44 6.10
N SER A 327 -17.47 -4.57 6.16
CA SER A 327 -16.27 -4.78 5.35
C SER A 327 -16.58 -4.80 3.84
N ASP A 328 -17.67 -5.48 3.47
CA ASP A 328 -18.12 -5.52 2.09
C ASP A 328 -18.53 -4.10 1.63
N PHE A 329 -19.16 -3.31 2.51
CA PHE A 329 -19.55 -1.94 2.19
C PHE A 329 -18.34 -1.00 2.05
N PHE A 330 -17.31 -1.14 2.89
CA PHE A 330 -16.04 -0.42 2.68
C PHE A 330 -15.42 -0.75 1.31
N THR A 331 -15.44 -2.03 0.92
CA THR A 331 -14.93 -2.47 -0.39
C THR A 331 -15.67 -1.79 -1.55
N GLU A 332 -16.98 -1.63 -1.43
CA GLU A 332 -17.80 -0.87 -2.39
C GLU A 332 -17.44 0.62 -2.36
N ILE A 333 -17.40 1.24 -1.18
CA ILE A 333 -17.05 2.66 -0.97
C ILE A 333 -15.69 3.00 -1.58
N PHE A 334 -14.67 2.17 -1.36
CA PHE A 334 -13.34 2.37 -1.90
C PHE A 334 -13.31 2.40 -3.43
N CYS A 335 -14.26 1.75 -4.10
CA CYS A 335 -14.40 1.86 -5.56
C CYS A 335 -14.84 3.26 -6.03
N HIS A 336 -15.43 4.07 -5.15
CA HIS A 336 -15.90 5.42 -5.47
C HIS A 336 -14.88 6.52 -5.17
N LEU A 337 -13.80 6.23 -4.44
CA LEU A 337 -12.74 7.20 -4.17
C LEU A 337 -12.10 7.73 -5.46
N PRO A 338 -11.86 9.05 -5.59
CA PRO A 338 -11.10 9.63 -6.70
C PRO A 338 -9.72 8.99 -6.83
N LEU A 339 -9.20 8.89 -8.06
CA LEU A 339 -7.89 8.26 -8.30
C LEU A 339 -6.72 9.25 -8.14
N CYS A 340 -6.97 10.54 -8.33
CA CYS A 340 -5.95 11.58 -8.30
C CYS A 340 -6.55 12.97 -8.13
N HIS A 341 -5.67 13.94 -7.88
CA HIS A 341 -6.02 15.35 -7.71
C HIS A 341 -5.12 16.24 -8.57
N LEU A 342 -5.67 17.36 -9.04
CA LEU A 342 -4.95 18.38 -9.78
C LEU A 342 -5.08 19.71 -9.03
N ILE A 343 -3.97 20.19 -8.46
CA ILE A 343 -3.95 21.42 -7.64
C ILE A 343 -3.45 22.60 -8.48
N ASN A 344 -4.24 23.68 -8.52
CA ASN A 344 -3.98 24.91 -9.28
C ASN A 344 -3.60 24.66 -10.75
N HIS A 345 -4.08 23.55 -11.34
CA HIS A 345 -3.71 23.07 -12.68
C HIS A 345 -2.21 22.84 -12.90
N LYS A 346 -1.38 22.84 -11.85
CA LYS A 346 0.09 22.76 -11.94
C LYS A 346 0.70 21.60 -11.18
N ILE A 347 0.04 21.08 -10.15
CA ILE A 347 0.55 19.96 -9.36
C ILE A 347 -0.37 18.77 -9.55
N PHE A 348 0.16 17.69 -10.10
CA PHE A 348 -0.55 16.42 -10.23
C PHE A 348 -0.26 15.53 -9.02
N VAL A 349 -1.30 15.01 -8.36
CA VAL A 349 -1.16 14.16 -7.17
C VAL A 349 -1.85 12.83 -7.39
N CYS A 350 -1.10 11.73 -7.33
CA CYS A 350 -1.62 10.35 -7.42
C CYS A 350 -0.88 9.45 -6.43
N HIS A 351 -1.46 8.34 -6.01
CA HIS A 351 -0.83 7.48 -5.00
C HIS A 351 0.45 6.79 -5.52
N GLY A 352 0.32 6.02 -6.60
CA GLY A 352 1.40 5.29 -7.27
C GLY A 352 2.25 6.20 -8.15
N GLY A 353 1.92 6.36 -9.43
CA GLY A 353 2.73 7.20 -10.31
C GLY A 353 2.23 7.31 -11.73
N LEU A 354 3.17 7.54 -12.65
CA LEU A 354 2.89 7.74 -14.07
C LEU A 354 2.75 6.42 -14.83
N PHE A 355 2.47 6.57 -16.12
CA PHE A 355 1.88 5.53 -16.96
C PHE A 355 2.90 4.69 -17.70
N LYS A 356 2.56 3.42 -17.92
CA LYS A 356 3.30 2.50 -18.77
C LYS A 356 3.32 2.92 -20.24
N GLU A 357 2.24 3.56 -20.69
CA GLU A 357 2.11 4.08 -22.06
C GLU A 357 2.39 5.59 -22.11
N ASP A 358 2.96 6.06 -23.22
CA ASP A 358 3.10 7.50 -23.49
C ASP A 358 1.77 8.13 -23.96
N GLY A 359 1.66 9.46 -23.86
CA GLY A 359 0.53 10.22 -24.42
C GLY A 359 -0.75 10.20 -23.59
N VAL A 360 -0.76 9.60 -22.39
CA VAL A 360 -1.88 9.70 -21.46
C VAL A 360 -2.10 11.17 -21.06
N THR A 361 -3.30 11.68 -21.29
CA THR A 361 -3.66 13.07 -20.97
C THR A 361 -4.45 13.17 -19.67
N LEU A 362 -4.56 14.39 -19.12
CA LEU A 362 -5.49 14.69 -18.02
C LEU A 362 -6.94 14.32 -18.36
N ASP A 363 -7.35 14.39 -19.63
CA ASP A 363 -8.71 14.02 -20.06
C ASP A 363 -8.93 12.49 -20.06
N ASP A 364 -7.91 11.71 -20.45
CA ASP A 364 -7.95 10.24 -20.35
C ASP A 364 -8.10 9.79 -18.89
N ILE A 365 -7.43 10.49 -17.97
CA ILE A 365 -7.56 10.26 -16.53
C ILE A 365 -8.98 10.59 -16.05
N ARG A 366 -9.54 11.75 -16.42
CA ARG A 366 -10.92 12.13 -16.07
C ARG A 366 -11.95 11.09 -16.54
N LYS A 367 -11.74 10.53 -17.74
CA LYS A 367 -12.62 9.52 -18.36
C LYS A 367 -12.44 8.10 -17.83
N THR A 368 -11.38 7.85 -17.04
CA THR A 368 -11.11 6.52 -16.49
C THR A 368 -12.23 6.08 -15.54
N ARG A 369 -12.86 4.93 -15.85
CA ARG A 369 -13.93 4.34 -15.03
C ARG A 369 -13.35 3.75 -13.75
N ARG A 370 -13.42 4.51 -12.64
CA ARG A 370 -12.86 4.12 -11.35
C ARG A 370 -13.73 3.18 -10.51
N VAL A 371 -15.06 3.16 -10.74
CA VAL A 371 -16.03 2.39 -9.94
C VAL A 371 -15.94 0.89 -10.26
N ARG A 372 -14.88 0.27 -9.74
CA ARG A 372 -14.52 -1.14 -9.82
C ARG A 372 -13.26 -1.41 -8.97
N GLN A 373 -12.88 -2.68 -8.84
CA GLN A 373 -11.55 -3.04 -8.36
C GLN A 373 -10.48 -2.66 -9.40
N PRO A 374 -9.24 -2.29 -8.97
CA PRO A 374 -8.16 -1.97 -9.89
C PRO A 374 -7.91 -3.14 -10.87
N PRO A 375 -7.76 -2.86 -12.18
CA PRO A 375 -7.35 -3.86 -13.16
C PRO A 375 -5.86 -4.21 -13.00
N ASP A 376 -5.41 -5.26 -13.69
CA ASP A 376 -3.98 -5.64 -13.74
C ASP A 376 -3.14 -4.65 -14.58
N GLU A 377 -3.76 -3.84 -15.45
CA GLU A 377 -3.09 -2.91 -16.37
C GLU A 377 -3.94 -1.67 -16.70
N GLY A 378 -3.29 -0.65 -17.28
CA GLY A 378 -3.91 0.60 -17.74
C GLY A 378 -3.85 1.74 -16.71
N ILE A 379 -4.42 2.89 -17.06
CA ILE A 379 -4.33 4.15 -16.30
C ILE A 379 -4.65 3.97 -14.81
N MET A 380 -5.74 3.29 -14.47
CA MET A 380 -6.13 3.05 -13.08
C MET A 380 -5.11 2.18 -12.32
N CYS A 381 -4.49 1.21 -12.99
CA CYS A 381 -3.45 0.38 -12.37
C CYS A 381 -2.21 1.24 -12.09
N ASP A 382 -1.72 1.96 -13.11
CA ASP A 382 -0.50 2.75 -13.02
C ASP A 382 -0.59 3.88 -11.97
N LEU A 383 -1.74 4.56 -11.89
CA LEU A 383 -1.99 5.60 -10.86
C LEU A 383 -1.90 5.07 -9.43
N LEU A 384 -2.10 3.78 -9.21
CA LEU A 384 -2.09 3.15 -7.89
C LEU A 384 -0.82 2.35 -7.60
N TRP A 385 -0.05 1.94 -8.61
CA TRP A 385 1.03 0.95 -8.44
C TRP A 385 2.39 1.31 -9.05
N SER A 386 2.47 2.32 -9.92
CA SER A 386 3.75 2.65 -10.57
C SER A 386 4.72 3.34 -9.60
N ASP A 387 6.02 3.13 -9.80
CA ASP A 387 7.10 3.73 -9.00
C ASP A 387 8.07 4.53 -9.89
N PRO A 388 8.65 5.65 -9.42
CA PRO A 388 9.74 6.31 -10.12
C PRO A 388 11.01 5.43 -10.17
N GLN A 389 11.87 5.64 -11.17
CA GLN A 389 13.21 5.05 -11.26
C GLN A 389 14.25 6.08 -11.67
N PRO A 390 15.52 5.95 -11.24
CA PRO A 390 16.54 6.96 -11.53
C PRO A 390 16.99 6.98 -13.00
N ILE A 391 16.81 5.86 -13.73
CA ILE A 391 17.24 5.72 -15.13
C ILE A 391 16.10 6.06 -16.10
N ASN A 392 16.45 6.63 -17.25
CA ASN A 392 15.49 6.94 -18.30
C ASN A 392 14.77 5.69 -18.83
N GLY A 393 13.58 5.90 -19.40
CA GLY A 393 12.73 4.87 -19.97
C GLY A 393 11.76 4.28 -18.96
N ARG A 394 11.37 3.03 -19.20
CA ARG A 394 10.44 2.28 -18.36
C ARG A 394 10.95 0.87 -18.12
N CYS A 395 10.69 0.33 -16.94
CA CYS A 395 10.98 -1.06 -16.60
C CYS A 395 9.72 -1.73 -16.03
N PRO A 396 9.63 -3.07 -16.07
CA PRO A 396 8.65 -3.81 -15.28
C PRO A 396 8.71 -3.41 -13.81
N SER A 397 7.56 -3.27 -13.16
CA SER A 397 7.53 -2.95 -11.74
C SER A 397 8.15 -4.07 -10.91
N LYS A 398 8.99 -3.69 -9.93
CA LYS A 398 9.52 -4.63 -8.92
C LYS A 398 8.40 -5.28 -8.11
N ARG A 399 7.22 -4.65 -8.04
CA ARG A 399 6.01 -5.15 -7.39
C ARG A 399 5.26 -6.18 -8.25
N GLY A 400 5.56 -6.28 -9.54
CA GLY A 400 4.89 -7.19 -10.47
C GLY A 400 3.56 -6.68 -11.02
N VAL A 401 3.19 -5.44 -10.70
CA VAL A 401 1.99 -4.70 -11.14
C VAL A 401 2.35 -3.21 -11.28
N GLY A 402 1.78 -2.52 -12.27
CA GLY A 402 2.23 -1.18 -12.68
C GLY A 402 3.55 -1.20 -13.46
N CYS A 403 4.24 -0.07 -13.52
CA CYS A 403 5.56 0.05 -14.14
C CYS A 403 6.53 0.89 -13.30
N GLN A 404 7.82 0.82 -13.63
CA GLN A 404 8.77 1.84 -13.21
C GLN A 404 8.94 2.87 -14.33
N PHE A 405 8.99 4.16 -14.00
CA PHE A 405 9.10 5.26 -14.97
C PHE A 405 10.26 6.20 -14.66
N GLY A 406 11.04 6.54 -15.68
CA GLY A 406 12.25 7.36 -15.56
C GLY A 406 12.02 8.87 -15.60
N PRO A 407 13.10 9.66 -15.43
CA PRO A 407 13.04 11.12 -15.47
C PRO A 407 12.51 11.68 -16.80
N ASP A 408 12.84 11.06 -17.92
CA ASP A 408 12.38 11.44 -19.26
C ASP A 408 10.87 11.23 -19.44
N VAL A 409 10.28 10.22 -18.80
CA VAL A 409 8.83 9.97 -18.79
C VAL A 409 8.11 11.07 -18.02
N THR A 410 8.60 11.39 -16.82
CA THR A 410 8.04 12.49 -16.01
C THR A 410 8.14 13.82 -16.73
N ALA A 411 9.33 14.19 -17.22
CA ALA A 411 9.56 15.47 -17.88
C ALA A 411 8.66 15.64 -19.12
N ARG A 412 8.51 14.58 -19.92
CA ARG A 412 7.65 14.59 -21.11
C ARG A 412 6.17 14.75 -20.74
N TRP A 413 5.68 13.93 -19.82
CA TRP A 413 4.28 13.97 -19.40
C TRP A 413 3.89 15.31 -18.77
N CYS A 414 4.76 15.84 -17.90
CA CYS A 414 4.58 17.15 -17.29
C CYS A 414 4.49 18.26 -18.35
N LYS A 415 5.40 18.24 -19.34
CA LYS A 415 5.39 19.21 -20.44
C LYS A 415 4.13 19.11 -21.30
N GLU A 416 3.69 17.90 -21.63
CA GLU A 416 2.52 17.67 -22.50
C GLU A 416 1.21 18.06 -21.83
N ASN A 417 1.13 18.00 -20.49
CA ASN A 417 -0.07 18.30 -19.72
C ASN A 417 0.00 19.63 -18.96
N ASP A 418 1.02 20.47 -19.20
CA ASP A 418 1.26 21.75 -18.51
C ASP A 418 1.32 21.65 -16.97
N ILE A 419 1.93 20.57 -16.48
CA ILE A 419 2.16 20.28 -15.06
C ILE A 419 3.59 20.65 -14.67
N GLU A 420 3.78 21.27 -13.52
CA GLU A 420 5.11 21.62 -12.99
C GLU A 420 5.81 20.39 -12.41
N TYR A 421 5.11 19.64 -11.56
CA TYR A 421 5.64 18.43 -10.93
C TYR A 421 4.52 17.49 -10.46
N VAL A 422 4.92 16.24 -10.20
CA VAL A 422 4.07 15.17 -9.66
C VAL A 422 4.38 14.97 -8.18
N VAL A 423 3.36 14.81 -7.35
CA VAL A 423 3.46 14.31 -5.97
C VAL A 423 2.85 12.93 -5.91
N ARG A 424 3.57 12.00 -5.29
CA ARG A 424 3.12 10.63 -5.08
C ARG A 424 3.52 10.10 -3.71
N SER A 425 3.07 8.89 -3.36
CA SER A 425 3.29 8.30 -2.03
C SER A 425 3.87 6.89 -2.12
N HIS A 426 3.18 5.82 -1.69
CA HIS A 426 3.37 4.38 -2.07
C HIS A 426 4.73 3.70 -1.77
N GLU A 427 5.80 4.46 -1.53
CA GLU A 427 7.13 3.98 -1.14
C GLU A 427 7.55 4.61 0.18
N VAL A 428 7.91 3.78 1.15
CA VAL A 428 8.53 4.21 2.41
C VAL A 428 9.84 4.92 2.11
N LYS A 429 10.05 6.10 2.69
CA LYS A 429 11.29 6.88 2.57
C LYS A 429 11.89 7.16 3.95
N PRO A 430 13.23 7.05 4.12
CA PRO A 430 13.86 7.27 5.43
C PRO A 430 13.52 8.60 6.10
N GLU A 431 13.47 9.71 5.35
CA GLU A 431 13.11 11.04 5.86
C GLU A 431 11.60 11.35 5.72
N GLY A 432 10.78 10.37 5.34
CA GLY A 432 9.37 10.53 5.02
C GLY A 432 9.10 11.15 3.64
N TYR A 433 10.13 11.57 2.91
CA TYR A 433 10.01 12.07 1.55
C TYR A 433 11.27 11.82 0.72
N GLU A 434 11.16 11.94 -0.59
CA GLU A 434 12.30 11.93 -1.51
C GLU A 434 12.00 12.77 -2.76
N GLU A 435 12.99 13.54 -3.21
CA GLU A 435 12.95 14.24 -4.50
C GLU A 435 13.53 13.33 -5.60
N HIS A 436 12.76 13.14 -6.66
CA HIS A 436 13.14 12.37 -7.84
C HIS A 436 13.14 13.25 -9.09
N HIS A 437 13.78 12.75 -10.15
CA HIS A 437 13.63 13.25 -11.52
C HIS A 437 13.88 14.76 -11.64
N ASN A 438 14.93 15.27 -10.97
CA ASN A 438 15.33 16.68 -11.00
C ASN A 438 14.22 17.64 -10.50
N GLY A 439 13.52 17.28 -9.43
CA GLY A 439 12.49 18.12 -8.83
C GLY A 439 11.13 18.10 -9.54
N GLN A 440 10.90 17.13 -10.44
CA GLN A 440 9.61 16.97 -11.14
C GLN A 440 8.76 15.82 -10.61
N CYS A 441 9.28 14.99 -9.70
CA CYS A 441 8.53 13.93 -9.04
C CYS A 441 8.94 13.87 -7.56
N TYR A 442 7.98 13.92 -6.65
CA TYR A 442 8.22 13.86 -5.21
C TYR A 442 7.46 12.71 -4.59
N THR A 443 8.15 11.91 -3.78
CA THR A 443 7.51 10.94 -2.89
C THR A 443 7.28 11.56 -1.52
N VAL A 444 6.09 11.41 -0.94
CA VAL A 444 5.77 11.75 0.45
C VAL A 444 5.09 10.56 1.15
N PHE A 445 5.51 10.24 2.36
CA PHE A 445 5.07 9.08 3.11
C PHE A 445 4.81 9.50 4.57
N SER A 446 3.60 9.28 5.09
CA SER A 446 3.14 9.87 6.36
C SER A 446 2.98 8.85 7.50
N ALA A 447 3.51 7.64 7.34
CA ALA A 447 3.56 6.60 8.37
C ALA A 447 4.99 6.50 8.94
N PRO A 448 5.33 7.23 10.01
CA PRO A 448 6.64 7.12 10.66
C PRO A 448 6.80 5.75 11.33
N ASN A 449 8.04 5.27 11.46
CA ASN A 449 8.39 3.95 11.98
C ASN A 449 7.46 2.86 11.44
N TYR A 450 7.33 2.80 10.11
CA TYR A 450 6.33 1.99 9.44
C TYR A 450 6.37 0.53 9.93
N CYS A 451 5.19 -0.01 10.27
CA CYS A 451 5.03 -1.35 10.85
C CYS A 451 5.91 -1.60 12.09
N ASP A 452 6.16 -0.58 12.90
CA ASP A 452 6.96 -0.62 14.13
C ASP A 452 8.41 -1.15 13.96
N GLN A 453 8.91 -1.18 12.73
CA GLN A 453 10.16 -1.87 12.38
C GLN A 453 11.09 -1.05 11.49
N MET A 454 10.53 -0.19 10.62
CA MET A 454 11.33 0.44 9.58
C MET A 454 12.17 1.62 10.07
N GLY A 455 11.82 2.25 11.20
CA GLY A 455 12.56 3.37 11.78
C GLY A 455 12.62 4.63 10.90
N ASN A 456 11.82 4.71 9.83
CA ASN A 456 11.72 5.88 8.97
C ASN A 456 10.98 7.03 9.66
N LYS A 457 11.22 8.26 9.24
CA LYS A 457 10.32 9.39 9.56
C LYS A 457 9.08 9.35 8.69
N GLY A 458 8.02 10.00 9.15
CA GLY A 458 6.90 10.42 8.33
C GLY A 458 7.14 11.84 7.83
N ALA A 459 6.48 12.25 6.76
CA ALA A 459 6.47 13.64 6.32
C ALA A 459 5.13 14.04 5.72
N PHE A 460 4.91 15.35 5.63
CA PHE A 460 3.86 15.96 4.82
C PHE A 460 4.43 17.15 4.04
N ILE A 461 3.78 17.49 2.92
CA ILE A 461 4.12 18.63 2.08
C ILE A 461 3.16 19.77 2.39
N THR A 462 3.68 20.99 2.48
CA THR A 462 2.88 22.22 2.48
C THR A 462 3.21 23.09 1.28
N ILE A 463 2.17 23.69 0.70
CA ILE A 463 2.24 24.70 -0.35
C ILE A 463 1.36 25.89 0.04
N THR A 464 1.54 27.03 -0.66
CA THR A 464 0.65 28.19 -0.59
C THR A 464 0.18 28.53 -2.00
N GLY A 465 -1.06 29.01 -2.19
CA GLY A 465 -1.60 29.22 -3.53
C GLY A 465 -0.75 30.09 -4.45
N ASN A 466 -0.06 31.10 -3.90
CA ASN A 466 0.85 32.00 -4.63
C ASN A 466 2.29 31.49 -4.75
N ASN A 467 2.63 30.38 -4.10
CA ASN A 467 3.93 29.74 -4.15
C ASN A 467 3.76 28.23 -4.01
N LEU A 468 3.65 27.59 -5.16
CA LEU A 468 3.45 26.16 -5.31
C LEU A 468 4.72 25.34 -5.07
N LYS A 469 5.83 25.92 -4.59
CA LYS A 469 7.03 25.15 -4.26
C LYS A 469 6.76 24.23 -3.06
N PRO A 470 7.04 22.92 -3.14
CA PRO A 470 6.78 22.00 -2.04
C PRO A 470 7.71 22.30 -0.84
N ARG A 471 7.13 22.33 0.36
CA ARG A 471 7.87 22.42 1.63
C ARG A 471 7.60 21.18 2.46
N PHE A 472 8.64 20.40 2.73
CA PHE A 472 8.56 19.15 3.48
C PHE A 472 8.70 19.42 4.98
N THR A 473 7.85 18.79 5.76
CA THR A 473 7.99 18.71 7.22
C THR A 473 8.01 17.25 7.62
N SER A 474 9.17 16.77 8.10
CA SER A 474 9.31 15.43 8.63
C SER A 474 8.94 15.37 10.12
N PHE A 475 8.46 14.22 10.58
CA PHE A 475 8.07 13.96 11.96
C PHE A 475 8.35 12.51 12.36
N GLU A 476 8.57 12.28 13.65
CA GLU A 476 8.83 10.96 14.22
C GLU A 476 7.51 10.27 14.64
N SER A 477 7.58 8.95 14.85
CA SER A 477 6.45 8.16 15.35
C SER A 477 6.14 8.51 16.79
N VAL A 478 4.86 8.44 17.16
CA VAL A 478 4.41 8.61 18.55
C VAL A 478 4.03 7.27 19.19
N PRO A 479 4.06 7.17 20.53
CA PRO A 479 3.59 5.98 21.22
C PRO A 479 2.13 5.66 20.90
N HIS A 480 1.83 4.38 20.72
CA HIS A 480 0.50 3.82 20.59
C HIS A 480 0.33 2.62 21.53
N PRO A 481 -0.91 2.15 21.79
CA PRO A 481 -1.15 0.94 22.58
C PRO A 481 -0.43 -0.27 22.00
N GLU A 482 -0.06 -1.21 22.87
CA GLU A 482 0.64 -2.45 22.51
C GLU A 482 -0.27 -3.40 21.71
N LEU A 483 -0.37 -3.13 20.41
CA LEU A 483 -1.06 -3.98 19.44
C LEU A 483 -0.14 -4.10 18.21
N PRO A 484 0.46 -5.27 17.97
CA PRO A 484 1.39 -5.45 16.86
C PRO A 484 0.74 -5.11 15.51
N PRO A 485 1.53 -4.64 14.52
CA PRO A 485 1.07 -4.53 13.15
C PRO A 485 0.58 -5.88 12.63
N MET A 486 -0.33 -5.84 11.66
CA MET A 486 -0.82 -7.02 10.94
C MET A 486 -1.54 -8.05 11.84
N VAL A 487 -1.96 -7.70 13.05
CA VAL A 487 -2.64 -8.63 13.97
C VAL A 487 -3.94 -9.20 13.39
N TYR A 488 -4.60 -8.45 12.51
CA TYR A 488 -5.82 -8.84 11.81
C TYR A 488 -5.56 -9.39 10.40
N ALA A 489 -4.31 -9.43 9.95
CA ALA A 489 -3.93 -9.90 8.63
C ALA A 489 -4.16 -11.41 8.49
N ASN A 490 -4.32 -11.84 7.25
CA ASN A 490 -4.58 -13.25 6.99
C ASN A 490 -3.28 -14.06 7.14
N ALA A 491 -3.26 -14.95 8.14
CA ALA A 491 -2.12 -15.80 8.47
C ALA A 491 -1.61 -16.69 7.30
N LEU A 492 -2.40 -16.83 6.22
CA LEU A 492 -1.99 -17.56 5.02
C LEU A 492 -0.88 -16.87 4.23
N PHE A 493 -0.77 -15.55 4.33
CA PHE A 493 0.23 -14.78 3.60
C PHE A 493 1.58 -14.71 4.34
N GLY A 494 1.68 -15.29 5.54
CA GLY A 494 2.95 -15.54 6.22
C GLY A 494 3.66 -14.30 6.76
N PHE A 495 2.87 -13.30 7.16
CA PHE A 495 3.34 -12.06 7.80
C PHE A 495 3.56 -12.20 9.32
N ASN A 496 3.10 -13.30 9.92
CA ASN A 496 3.31 -13.65 11.33
C ASN A 496 4.48 -14.62 11.52
#